data_AF-A0A973P6L9-F1
#
_entry.id   AF-A0A973P6L9-F1
#
_cell.length_a   1.000
_cell.length_b   1.000
_cell.length_c   1.000
_cell.angle_alpha   90.00
_cell.angle_beta   90.00
_cell.angle_gamma   90.00
#
_symmetry.space_group_name_H-M   'P 1'
#
loop_
_entity.id
_entity.type
_entity.pdbx_description
1 polymer ?
#
loop_
_entity_poly.entity_id
_entity_poly.type
_entity_poly.pdbx_seq_one_letter_code
_entity_poly.pdbx_strand_id
1 'polypeptide(L)' 'MANATRFHEWLKTELAARGFHEWGGMSAFARQCGVHASVVSRALNGRAVPEIDVLRRFGHVLGRTLGEMLVAAGVAEP' A
#
# COMPACT_ATOMS: atom_id res chain seq x y z
N MET A 1 10.46 3.00 12.48
CA MET A 1 9.11 2.43 12.73
C MET A 1 7.98 3.42 12.43
N ALA A 2 8.12 4.73 12.70
CA ALA A 2 7.09 5.74 12.38
C ALA A 2 6.57 5.71 10.93
N ASN A 3 7.46 5.49 9.96
CA ASN A 3 7.11 5.44 8.53
C ASN A 3 6.18 4.27 8.18
N ALA A 4 6.35 3.11 8.81
CA ALA A 4 5.50 1.95 8.56
C ALA A 4 4.08 2.15 9.11
N THR A 5 3.95 2.77 10.29
CA THR A 5 2.65 3.15 10.87
C THR A 5 1.95 4.23 10.02
N ARG A 6 2.68 5.26 9.58
CA ARG A 6 2.13 6.29 8.71
C ARG A 6 1.65 5.72 7.37
N PHE A 7 2.47 4.88 6.74
CA PHE A 7 2.12 4.23 5.49
C PHE A 7 0.93 3.28 5.64
N HIS A 8 0.85 2.55 6.76
CA HIS A 8 -0.27 1.69 7.10
C HIS A 8 -1.60 2.46 7.11
N GLU A 9 -1.66 3.56 7.85
CA GLU A 9 -2.88 4.38 7.96
C GLU A 9 -3.27 4.96 6.61
N TRP A 10 -2.31 5.53 5.89
CA TRP A 10 -2.54 6.06 4.54
C TRP A 10 -3.07 4.98 3.59
N LEU A 11 -2.44 3.79 3.57
CA LEU A 11 -2.83 2.70 2.68
C LEU A 11 -4.23 2.19 3.01
N LYS A 12 -4.60 2.09 4.30
CA LYS A 12 -5.96 1.75 4.70
C LYS A 12 -6.98 2.74 4.16
N THR A 13 -6.72 4.04 4.28
CA THR A 13 -7.61 5.08 3.77
C THR A 13 -7.78 4.97 2.25
N GLU A 14 -6.69 4.78 1.51
CA GLU A 14 -6.74 4.64 0.05
C GLU A 14 -7.50 3.38 -0.39
N LEU A 15 -7.35 2.27 0.33
CA LEU A 15 -8.08 1.03 0.05
C LEU A 15 -9.57 1.15 0.39
N ALA A 16 -9.91 1.80 1.51
CA ALA A 16 -11.29 2.05 1.90
C ALA A 16 -12.02 2.92 0.87
N ALA A 17 -11.39 4.01 0.41
CA ALA A 17 -11.93 4.90 -0.61
C ALA A 17 -12.21 4.20 -1.96
N ARG A 18 -11.56 3.06 -2.21
CA ARG A 18 -11.70 2.25 -3.44
C ARG A 18 -12.52 0.98 -3.26
N GLY A 19 -13.15 0.79 -2.10
CA GLY A 19 -13.98 -0.38 -1.81
C GLY A 19 -13.20 -1.67 -1.49
N PHE A 20 -11.87 -1.62 -1.37
CA PHE A 20 -11.06 -2.80 -1.02
C PHE A 20 -11.16 -3.23 0.45
N HIS A 21 -11.89 -2.48 1.29
CA HIS A 21 -12.11 -2.85 2.68
C HIS A 21 -13.21 -3.91 2.87
N GLU A 22 -14.01 -4.19 1.83
CA GLU A 22 -15.08 -5.18 1.88
C GLU A 22 -14.53 -6.61 1.84
N TRP A 23 -15.37 -7.60 2.17
CA TRP A 23 -14.99 -9.02 2.22
C TRP A 23 -14.26 -9.46 0.95
N GLY A 24 -12.99 -9.87 1.08
CA GLY A 24 -12.15 -10.28 -0.05
C GLY A 24 -11.45 -9.16 -0.81
N GLY A 25 -11.71 -7.88 -0.49
CA GLY A 25 -11.10 -6.73 -1.15
C GLY A 25 -9.57 -6.68 -1.00
N MET A 26 -9.03 -7.12 0.14
CA MET A 26 -7.58 -7.26 0.32
C MET A 26 -6.95 -8.31 -0.62
N SER A 27 -7.60 -9.47 -0.79
CA SER A 27 -7.16 -10.51 -1.72
C SER A 27 -7.28 -10.04 -3.17
N ALA A 28 -8.33 -9.28 -3.48
CA ALA A 28 -8.50 -8.66 -4.79
C ALA A 28 -7.40 -7.63 -5.08
N PHE A 29 -7.06 -6.77 -4.11
CA PHE A 29 -5.98 -5.80 -4.24
C PHE A 29 -4.62 -6.48 -4.43
N ALA A 30 -4.30 -7.50 -3.63
CA ALA A 30 -3.07 -8.28 -3.78
C ALA A 30 -2.96 -8.89 -5.19
N ARG A 31 -4.05 -9.47 -5.69
CA ARG A 31 -4.13 -10.05 -7.04
C ARG A 31 -3.93 -8.99 -8.11
N GLN A 32 -4.58 -7.84 -8.01
CA GLN A 32 -4.43 -6.74 -8.97
C GLN A 32 -3.00 -6.18 -8.97
N CYS A 33 -2.37 -6.10 -7.80
CA CYS A 33 -0.97 -5.68 -7.68
C CYS A 33 0.02 -6.75 -8.17
N GLY A 34 -0.42 -7.98 -8.42
CA GLY A 34 0.47 -9.10 -8.73
C GLY A 34 1.46 -9.40 -7.60
N VAL A 35 1.00 -9.35 -6.34
CA VAL A 35 1.82 -9.67 -5.16
C VAL A 35 1.13 -10.69 -4.26
N HIS A 36 1.91 -11.34 -3.40
CA HIS A 36 1.35 -12.26 -2.40
C HIS A 36 0.56 -11.49 -1.32
N ALA A 37 -0.55 -12.06 -0.83
CA ALA A 37 -1.40 -11.41 0.17
C ALA A 37 -0.65 -11.09 1.48
N SER A 38 0.40 -11.86 1.82
CA SER A 38 1.26 -11.57 2.99
C SER A 38 2.08 -10.28 2.85
N VAL A 39 2.38 -9.82 1.64
CA VAL A 39 3.06 -8.54 1.40
C VAL A 39 2.11 -7.40 1.76
N VAL A 40 0.88 -7.45 1.24
CA VAL A 40 -0.19 -6.49 1.56
C VAL A 40 -0.50 -6.51 3.05
N SER A 41 -0.57 -7.70 3.67
CA SER A 41 -0.83 -7.86 5.10
C SER A 41 0.23 -7.17 5.95
N ARG A 42 1.52 -7.32 5.61
CA ARG A 42 2.60 -6.68 6.36
C ARG A 42 2.54 -5.15 6.28
N ALA A 43 2.25 -4.62 5.08
CA ALA A 43 2.03 -3.18 4.89
C ALA A 43 0.82 -2.67 5.68
N LEU A 44 -0.30 -3.39 5.58
CA LEU A 44 -1.55 -3.10 6.30
C LEU A 44 -1.52 -3.43 7.79
N ASN A 45 -0.41 -3.88 8.35
CA ASN A 45 -0.25 -4.00 9.79
C ASN A 45 0.90 -3.15 10.31
N GLY A 46 1.44 -2.24 9.47
CA GLY A 46 2.58 -1.40 9.82
C GLY A 46 3.84 -2.17 10.18
N ARG A 47 3.95 -3.45 9.78
CA ARG A 47 5.10 -4.30 10.12
C ARG A 47 6.33 -3.99 9.28
N ALA A 48 6.12 -3.50 8.06
CA ALA A 48 7.21 -3.09 7.16
C ALA A 48 6.71 -2.09 6.12
N VAL A 49 7.60 -1.18 5.70
CA VAL A 49 7.42 -0.42 4.45
C VAL A 49 7.76 -1.34 3.29
N PRO A 50 6.90 -1.45 2.26
CA PRO A 50 7.20 -2.28 1.09
C PRO A 50 8.42 -1.78 0.31
N GLU A 51 9.09 -2.69 -0.38
CA GLU A 51 10.16 -2.37 -1.32
C GLU A 51 9.65 -1.52 -2.49
N ILE A 52 10.56 -0.79 -3.15
CA ILE A 52 10.25 0.14 -4.25
C ILE A 52 9.41 -0.52 -5.35
N ASP A 53 9.73 -1.76 -5.74
CA ASP A 53 8.97 -2.48 -6.76
C ASP A 53 7.52 -2.77 -6.32
N VAL A 54 7.30 -3.05 -5.05
CA VAL A 54 5.96 -3.25 -4.50
C VAL A 54 5.21 -1.92 -4.41
N LEU A 55 5.88 -0.84 -3.97
CA LEU A 55 5.30 0.51 -3.96
C LEU A 55 4.87 0.94 -5.36
N ARG A 56 5.68 0.65 -6.39
CA ARG A 56 5.33 0.92 -7.80
C ARG A 56 4.08 0.16 -8.23
N ARG A 57 3.96 -1.12 -7.88
CA ARG A 57 2.78 -1.95 -8.21
C ARG A 57 1.52 -1.47 -7.49
N PHE A 58 1.65 -1.11 -6.21
CA PHE A 58 0.56 -0.52 -5.45
C PHE A 58 0.12 0.80 -6.09
N GLY A 59 1.07 1.67 -6.43
CA GLY A 59 0.80 2.93 -7.10
C GLY A 59 0.03 2.73 -8.41
N HIS A 60 0.46 1.79 -9.25
CA HIS A 60 -0.24 1.49 -10.51
C HIS A 60 -1.72 1.13 -10.30
N VAL A 61 -2.03 0.26 -9.34
CA VAL A 61 -3.42 -0.12 -9.02
C VAL A 61 -4.20 1.02 -8.37
N LEU A 62 -3.54 1.83 -7.55
CA LEU A 62 -4.15 2.97 -6.87
C LEU A 62 -4.27 4.22 -7.76
N GLY A 63 -3.69 4.23 -8.96
CA GLY A 63 -3.62 5.42 -9.81
C GLY A 63 -2.67 6.49 -9.25
N ARG A 64 -1.60 6.07 -8.56
CA ARG A 64 -0.57 6.93 -7.96
C ARG A 64 0.78 6.68 -8.62
N THR A 65 1.57 7.75 -8.76
CA THR A 65 2.96 7.70 -9.20
C THR A 65 3.86 7.07 -8.13
N LEU A 66 5.04 6.58 -8.53
CA LEU A 66 6.03 6.09 -7.57
C LEU A 66 6.46 7.20 -6.59
N GLY A 67 6.56 8.45 -7.04
CA GLY A 67 6.89 9.60 -6.18
C GLY A 67 5.88 9.78 -5.05
N GLU A 68 4.58 9.81 -5.37
CA GLU A 68 3.51 9.87 -4.36
C GLU A 68 3.57 8.70 -3.37
N MET A 69 3.88 7.49 -3.86
CA MET A 69 4.02 6.30 -3.01
C MET A 69 5.22 6.41 -2.06
N LEU A 70 6.34 6.96 -2.52
CA LEU A 70 7.54 7.18 -1.70
C LEU A 70 7.30 8.24 -0.62
N VAL A 71 6.58 9.31 -0.95
CA VAL A 71 6.15 10.33 0.02
C VAL A 71 5.20 9.74 1.06
N ALA A 72 4.20 8.96 0.63
CA ALA A 72 3.28 8.26 1.53
C ALA A 72 4.02 7.27 2.45
N ALA A 73 5.05 6.60 1.93
CA ALA A 73 5.92 5.69 2.68
C ALA A 73 6.92 6.41 3.60
N GLY A 74 7.01 7.74 3.56
CA GLY A 74 7.98 8.52 4.33
C GLY A 74 9.44 8.32 3.89
N VAL A 75 9.65 7.88 2.64
CA VAL A 75 10.97 7.67 2.04
C VAL A 75 11.45 8.92 1.30
N ALA A 76 10.53 9.77 0.84
CA ALA A 76 10.80 11.02 0.14
C ALA A 76 9.95 12.17 0.71
N GLU A 77 10.32 13.39 0.35
CA GLU A 77 9.56 14.62 0.63
C GLU A 77 8.78 15.08 -0.63
N PRO A 78 7.69 15.86 -0.46
CA PRO A 78 6.84 16.33 -1.57
C PRO A 78 7.54 17.24 -2.57
#